data_AF-Q14VG7-F1
#
_entry.id   AF-Q14VG7-F1
#
_cell.length_a   1.000
_cell.length_b   1.000
_cell.length_c   1.000
_cell.angle_alpha   90.00
_cell.angle_beta   90.00
_cell.angle_gamma   90.00
#
_symmetry.space_group_name_H-M   'P 1'
#
loop_
_entity.id
_entity.type
_entity.pdbx_description
1 polymer ?
#
loop_
_entity_poly.entity_id
_entity_poly.type
_entity_poly.pdbx_seq_one_letter_code
_entity_poly.pdbx_strand_id
1 'polypeptide(L)'
;PGIQIVSYSQKAPVVDVKDVKDDESLYLPSGSILTGVLINGMDAPTSQGARRDPFPSTLRIQKEAILPNRFRADVRECFLIVSGYGDLSSERAYLRGETFSCVREDGGVIEARLESYAVGEDGKAGVRGRVVSKQGQIIAKSLMAGF
;
A
#
# COMPACT_ATOMS: atom_id res chain seq x y z
N PRO A 1 22.14 -26.95 15.13
CA PRO A 1 21.28 -25.75 15.24
C PRO A 1 20.71 -25.39 13.87
N GLY A 2 19.64 -26.09 13.46
CA GLY A 2 18.95 -25.90 12.20
C GLY A 2 17.48 -25.61 12.47
N ILE A 3 16.94 -24.57 11.86
CA ILE A 3 15.53 -24.20 11.96
C ILE A 3 14.75 -25.15 11.04
N GLN A 4 13.83 -25.92 11.61
CA GLN A 4 12.85 -26.71 10.86
C GLN A 4 11.63 -25.85 10.57
N ILE A 5 11.32 -25.69 9.28
CA ILE A 5 10.06 -25.10 8.82
C ILE A 5 8.99 -26.18 8.90
N VAL A 6 8.08 -26.06 9.86
CA VAL A 6 6.89 -26.91 9.94
C VAL A 6 5.82 -26.30 9.05
N SER A 7 5.57 -26.89 7.89
CA SER A 7 4.45 -26.52 7.03
C SER A 7 3.16 -27.11 7.61
N TYR A 8 2.32 -26.28 8.22
CA TYR A 8 0.95 -26.65 8.54
C TYR A 8 0.09 -26.54 7.28
N SER A 9 -0.15 -27.68 6.62
CA SER A 9 -1.24 -27.83 5.66
C SER A 9 -2.54 -27.99 6.44
N GLN A 10 -3.32 -26.91 6.54
CA GLN A 10 -4.70 -26.98 6.98
C GLN A 10 -5.60 -26.57 5.81
N LYS A 11 -6.39 -27.56 5.38
CA LYS A 11 -7.47 -27.48 4.40
C LYS A 11 -8.40 -26.32 4.78
N ALA A 12 -8.58 -25.35 3.89
CA ALA A 12 -9.43 -24.20 4.12
C ALA A 12 -10.86 -24.66 4.49
N PRO A 13 -11.47 -24.19 5.59
CA PRO A 13 -12.85 -24.49 5.89
C PRO A 13 -13.73 -23.69 4.91
N VAL A 14 -14.74 -24.37 4.37
CA VAL A 14 -15.78 -23.77 3.54
C VAL A 14 -16.60 -22.84 4.44
N VAL A 15 -16.57 -21.53 4.17
CA VAL A 15 -17.33 -20.54 4.91
C VAL A 15 -18.74 -20.47 4.30
N ASP A 16 -19.70 -21.09 4.97
CA ASP A 16 -21.14 -20.82 4.75
C ASP A 16 -21.45 -19.41 5.25
N VAL A 17 -21.64 -18.47 4.31
CA VAL A 17 -22.02 -17.10 4.64
C VAL A 17 -23.54 -16.99 4.68
N LYS A 18 -24.12 -17.09 5.88
CA LYS A 18 -25.36 -16.41 6.24
C LYS A 18 -25.40 -16.12 7.74
N ASP A 19 -25.26 -14.85 8.09
CA ASP A 19 -26.19 -14.16 8.99
C ASP A 19 -25.93 -12.64 8.95
N VAL A 20 -26.98 -11.89 8.63
CA VAL A 20 -27.00 -10.42 8.66
C VAL A 20 -27.01 -9.99 10.13
N LYS A 21 -25.88 -9.49 10.62
CA LYS A 21 -25.77 -8.73 11.87
C LYS A 21 -25.36 -7.31 11.50
N ASP A 22 -25.97 -6.30 12.14
CA ASP A 22 -25.70 -4.87 11.95
C ASP A 22 -24.22 -4.61 11.66
N ASP A 23 -23.92 -4.49 10.38
CA ASP A 23 -22.58 -4.15 9.91
C ASP A 23 -22.51 -2.64 10.13
N GLU A 24 -22.06 -2.24 11.32
CA GLU A 24 -21.52 -0.90 11.53
C GLU A 24 -20.36 -0.73 10.56
N SER A 25 -20.66 -0.52 9.28
CA SER A 25 -19.66 -0.42 8.24
C SER A 25 -18.96 0.93 8.45
N LEU A 26 -17.64 0.87 8.68
CA LEU A 26 -16.84 2.08 8.73
C LEU A 26 -16.87 2.72 7.33
N TYR A 27 -17.59 3.83 7.22
CA TYR A 27 -17.75 4.54 5.96
C TYR A 27 -16.73 5.68 5.84
N LEU A 28 -15.81 5.55 4.88
CA LEU A 28 -14.86 6.58 4.49
C LEU A 28 -15.34 7.25 3.19
N PRO A 29 -16.01 8.41 3.24
CA PRO A 29 -16.37 9.18 2.05
C PRO A 29 -15.15 9.62 1.26
N SER A 30 -15.37 9.85 -0.04
CA SER A 30 -14.39 10.47 -0.93
C SER A 30 -13.88 11.79 -0.36
N GLY A 31 -12.57 12.03 -0.50
CA GLY A 31 -11.91 13.23 0.05
C GLY A 31 -11.53 13.12 1.52
N SER A 32 -11.74 11.96 2.16
CA SER A 32 -11.15 11.67 3.46
C SER A 32 -9.63 11.64 3.37
N ILE A 33 -8.97 12.29 4.33
CA ILE A 33 -7.51 12.35 4.39
C ILE A 33 -7.02 11.35 5.43
N LEU A 34 -6.17 10.43 4.96
CA LEU A 34 -5.48 9.44 5.78
C LEU A 34 -4.01 9.82 5.89
N THR A 35 -3.48 9.77 7.12
CA THR A 35 -2.06 10.01 7.37
C THR A 35 -1.44 8.74 7.93
N GLY A 36 -0.39 8.25 7.28
CA GLY A 36 0.31 7.05 7.72
C GLY A 36 1.74 6.99 7.23
N VAL A 37 2.42 5.92 7.62
CA VAL A 37 3.81 5.61 7.25
C VAL A 37 3.88 4.27 6.57
N LEU A 38 4.76 4.15 5.58
CA LEU A 38 5.05 2.87 4.94
C LEU A 38 5.84 1.99 5.92
N ILE A 39 5.38 0.76 6.12
CA ILE A 39 6.03 -0.25 6.97
C ILE A 39 7.20 -0.88 6.23
N ASN A 40 6.97 -1.28 4.98
CA ASN A 40 8.03 -1.68 4.07
C ASN A 40 8.28 -0.55 3.07
N GLY A 41 9.55 -0.22 2.86
CA GLY A 41 9.95 0.63 1.74
C GLY A 41 9.56 0.01 0.40
N MET A 42 9.52 0.82 -0.64
CA MET A 42 9.14 0.37 -1.98
C MET A 42 10.07 0.98 -3.03
N ASP A 43 10.75 0.13 -3.78
CA ASP A 43 11.51 0.51 -4.97
C ASP A 43 10.56 0.51 -6.18
N ALA A 44 9.91 1.65 -6.40
CA ALA A 44 8.88 1.77 -7.44
C ALA A 44 9.50 1.68 -8.85
N PRO A 45 9.19 0.65 -9.65
CA PRO A 45 9.75 0.52 -10.99
C PRO A 45 9.16 1.59 -11.92
N THR A 46 9.99 2.12 -12.82
CA THR A 46 9.62 3.17 -13.78
C THR A 46 9.37 2.64 -15.20
N SER A 47 9.32 1.31 -15.37
CA SER A 47 9.08 0.70 -16.67
C SER A 47 7.62 0.86 -17.09
N GLN A 48 7.33 0.82 -18.40
CA GLN A 48 5.95 0.90 -18.88
C GLN A 48 5.07 -0.23 -18.35
N GLY A 49 5.65 -1.40 -18.07
CA GLY A 49 4.96 -2.55 -17.47
C GLY A 49 4.55 -2.34 -16.01
N ALA A 50 5.29 -1.52 -15.25
CA ALA A 50 5.02 -1.23 -13.84
C ALA A 50 3.66 -0.56 -13.62
N ARG A 51 3.12 0.14 -14.63
CA ARG A 51 1.78 0.73 -14.56
C ARG A 51 0.67 -0.31 -14.54
N ARG A 52 0.91 -1.49 -15.12
CA ARG A 52 -0.04 -2.62 -15.17
C ARG A 52 0.13 -3.54 -13.96
N ASP A 53 1.37 -3.73 -13.51
CA ASP A 53 1.73 -4.53 -12.35
C ASP A 53 2.52 -3.67 -11.35
N PRO A 54 1.83 -2.85 -10.55
CA PRO A 54 2.44 -1.99 -9.56
C PRO A 54 2.94 -2.79 -8.35
N PHE A 55 4.04 -2.33 -7.76
CA PHE A 55 4.67 -3.06 -6.65
C PHE A 55 3.92 -2.79 -5.34
N PRO A 56 3.57 -3.81 -4.54
CA PRO A 56 2.79 -3.63 -3.32
C PRO A 56 3.65 -3.17 -2.14
N SER A 57 3.02 -2.43 -1.23
CA SER A 57 3.56 -1.96 0.04
C SER A 57 2.43 -1.80 1.07
N THR A 58 2.77 -1.81 2.34
CA THR A 58 1.84 -1.71 3.46
C THR A 58 2.06 -0.39 4.18
N LEU A 59 1.00 0.39 4.30
CA LEU A 59 0.96 1.67 4.98
C LEU A 59 0.20 1.52 6.31
N ARG A 60 0.83 1.90 7.42
CA ARG A 60 0.21 1.95 8.75
C ARG A 60 -0.31 3.34 9.02
N ILE A 61 -1.59 3.43 9.33
CA ILE A 61 -2.28 4.69 9.62
C ILE A 61 -1.90 5.15 11.03
N GLN A 62 -1.40 6.37 11.17
CA GLN A 62 -0.91 6.89 12.45
C GLN A 62 -1.93 7.78 13.18
N LYS A 63 -2.88 8.35 12.44
CA LYS A 63 -3.80 9.37 12.94
C LYS A 63 -5.23 8.98 12.59
N GLU A 64 -6.17 9.60 13.31
CA GLU A 64 -7.59 9.59 12.93
C GLU A 64 -7.76 10.09 11.49
N ALA A 65 -8.69 9.49 10.75
CA ALA A 65 -9.05 9.97 9.42
C ALA A 65 -9.75 11.32 9.54
N ILE A 66 -9.34 12.28 8.72
CA ILE A 66 -10.03 13.56 8.61
C ILE A 66 -11.05 13.46 7.49
N LEU A 67 -12.33 13.56 7.85
CA LEU A 67 -13.44 13.47 6.92
C LEU A 67 -13.85 14.87 6.43
N PRO A 68 -14.60 14.96 5.31
CA PRO A 68 -15.26 16.18 4.90
C PRO A 68 -16.07 16.80 6.05
N ASN A 69 -16.21 18.13 6.05
CA ASN A 69 -16.88 18.88 7.12
C ASN A 69 -16.24 18.76 8.52
N ARG A 70 -14.95 18.39 8.60
CA ARG A 70 -14.15 18.28 9.83
C ARG A 70 -14.59 17.16 10.77
N PHE A 71 -15.34 16.17 10.27
CA PHE A 71 -15.60 14.95 11.03
C PHE A 71 -14.31 14.14 11.17
N ARG A 72 -14.26 13.27 12.18
CA ARG A 72 -13.13 12.36 12.40
C ARG A 72 -13.62 10.93 12.59
N ALA A 73 -12.89 9.97 12.02
CA ALA A 73 -13.09 8.56 12.27
C ALA A 73 -11.82 7.97 12.90
N ASP A 74 -12.00 7.16 13.93
CA ASP A 74 -10.89 6.46 14.56
C ASP A 74 -10.49 5.26 13.69
N VAL A 75 -9.34 5.41 13.04
CA VAL A 75 -8.72 4.40 12.18
C VAL A 75 -7.22 4.30 12.46
N ARG A 76 -6.83 4.68 13.68
CA ARG A 76 -5.42 4.61 14.10
C ARG A 76 -4.97 3.15 14.12
N GLU A 77 -3.74 2.91 13.69
CA GLU A 77 -3.11 1.59 13.62
C GLU A 77 -3.77 0.61 12.64
N CYS A 78 -4.77 1.02 11.87
CA CYS A 78 -5.25 0.23 10.73
C CYS A 78 -4.17 0.18 9.63
N PHE A 79 -4.25 -0.85 8.79
CA PHE A 79 -3.33 -1.06 7.68
C PHE A 79 -4.01 -0.79 6.34
N LEU A 80 -3.29 -0.12 5.44
CA LEU A 80 -3.68 0.10 4.07
C LEU A 80 -2.63 -0.54 3.16
N ILE A 81 -3.04 -1.53 2.39
CA ILE A 81 -2.23 -2.08 1.30
C ILE A 81 -2.32 -1.09 0.14
N VAL A 82 -1.15 -0.66 -0.33
CA VAL A 82 -1.00 0.23 -1.47
C VAL A 82 -0.12 -0.44 -2.52
N SER A 83 -0.39 -0.19 -3.79
CA SER A 83 0.50 -0.58 -4.88
C SER A 83 0.99 0.66 -5.63
N GLY A 84 2.25 0.66 -6.03
CA GLY A 84 2.86 1.84 -6.62
C GLY A 84 3.79 1.58 -7.80
N TYR A 85 3.92 2.61 -8.63
CA TYR A 85 4.88 2.66 -9.72
C TYR A 85 5.57 4.02 -9.76
N GLY A 86 6.79 4.04 -10.28
CA GLY A 86 7.60 5.25 -10.38
C GLY A 86 7.40 5.97 -11.72
N ASP A 87 7.48 7.29 -11.70
CA ASP A 87 7.68 8.11 -12.89
C ASP A 87 9.04 8.80 -12.80
N LEU A 88 9.91 8.49 -13.77
CA LEU A 88 11.26 9.02 -13.86
C LEU A 88 11.26 10.52 -14.15
N SER A 89 10.31 11.01 -14.96
CA SER A 89 10.23 12.43 -15.35
C SER A 89 9.94 13.32 -14.14
N SER A 90 9.06 12.84 -13.27
CA SER A 90 8.58 13.57 -12.10
C SER A 90 9.37 13.28 -10.82
N GLU A 91 10.29 12.29 -10.85
CA GLU A 91 11.00 11.76 -9.68
C GLU A 91 10.05 11.34 -8.55
N ARG A 92 8.89 10.80 -8.91
CA ARG A 92 7.79 10.47 -7.97
C ARG A 92 7.32 9.04 -8.12
N ALA A 93 6.93 8.44 -6.99
CA ALA A 93 6.21 7.18 -6.93
C ALA A 93 4.72 7.47 -6.72
N TYR A 94 3.89 7.03 -7.66
CA TYR A 94 2.44 7.09 -7.53
C TYR A 94 1.97 5.84 -6.81
N LEU A 95 1.28 6.00 -5.68
CA LEU A 95 0.70 4.90 -4.92
C LEU A 95 -0.82 4.92 -5.09
N ARG A 96 -1.40 3.74 -5.21
CA ARG A 96 -2.83 3.48 -5.23
C ARG A 96 -3.19 2.59 -4.05
N GLY A 97 -4.20 2.97 -3.28
CA GLY A 97 -4.76 2.08 -2.25
C GLY A 97 -5.55 0.94 -2.87
N GLU A 98 -5.41 -0.24 -2.28
CA GLU A 98 -6.12 -1.45 -2.71
C GLU A 98 -7.07 -1.92 -1.61
N THR A 99 -6.52 -2.31 -0.46
CA THR A 99 -7.26 -2.90 0.64
C THR A 99 -6.94 -2.21 1.94
N PHE A 100 -7.99 -1.74 2.62
CA PHE A 100 -7.94 -1.20 3.97
C PHE A 100 -8.41 -2.28 4.95
N SER A 101 -7.63 -2.51 6.01
CA SER A 101 -7.91 -3.50 7.04
C SER A 101 -7.73 -2.89 8.42
N CYS A 102 -8.73 -3.07 9.27
CA CYS A 102 -8.67 -2.66 10.66
C CYS A 102 -9.29 -3.71 11.59
N VAL A 103 -8.70 -3.87 12.76
CA VAL A 103 -9.24 -4.72 13.83
C VAL A 103 -9.76 -3.81 14.93
N ARG A 104 -11.04 -3.91 15.22
CA ARG A 104 -11.72 -3.16 16.28
C ARG A 104 -11.40 -3.73 17.66
N GLU A 105 -11.70 -2.96 18.70
CA GLU A 105 -11.53 -3.37 20.10
C GLU A 105 -12.41 -4.57 20.48
N ASP A 106 -13.56 -4.74 19.82
CA ASP A 106 -14.46 -5.89 19.98
C ASP A 106 -13.99 -7.16 19.26
N GLY A 107 -12.85 -7.09 18.54
CA GLY A 107 -12.33 -8.17 17.72
C GLY A 107 -12.96 -8.27 16.32
N GLY A 108 -13.86 -7.34 15.97
CA GLY A 108 -14.40 -7.23 14.62
C GLY A 108 -13.34 -6.83 13.60
N VAL A 109 -13.32 -7.50 12.46
CA VAL A 109 -12.40 -7.18 11.36
C VAL A 109 -13.16 -6.42 10.28
N ILE A 110 -12.70 -5.20 10.01
CA ILE A 110 -13.17 -4.39 8.89
C ILE A 110 -12.16 -4.55 7.77
N GLU A 111 -12.56 -5.18 6.67
CA GLU A 111 -11.75 -5.26 5.47
C GLU A 111 -12.56 -4.75 4.28
N ALA A 112 -12.07 -3.69 3.63
CA ALA A 112 -12.74 -3.06 2.52
C ALA A 112 -11.74 -2.61 1.46
N ARG A 113 -12.17 -2.62 0.20
CA ARG A 113 -11.39 -2.00 -0.87
C ARG A 113 -11.44 -0.49 -0.71
N LEU A 114 -10.28 0.16 -0.74
CA LEU A 114 -10.17 1.60 -0.61
C LEU A 114 -9.33 2.17 -1.75
N GLU A 115 -10.02 2.66 -2.77
CA GLU A 115 -9.38 3.41 -3.85
C GLU A 115 -8.90 4.76 -3.33
N SER A 116 -7.59 4.86 -3.11
CA SER A 116 -6.95 6.09 -2.66
C SER A 116 -5.69 6.36 -3.48
N TYR A 117 -5.17 7.58 -3.38
CA TYR A 117 -3.90 7.96 -3.99
C TYR A 117 -3.02 8.65 -2.95
N ALA A 118 -1.70 8.44 -3.06
CA ALA A 118 -0.77 9.12 -2.19
C ALA A 118 -0.50 10.56 -2.64
N VAL A 119 -0.34 11.43 -1.66
CA VAL A 119 0.07 12.83 -1.83
C VAL A 119 1.41 13.01 -1.13
N GLY A 120 2.37 13.61 -1.82
CA GLY A 120 3.68 13.92 -1.26
C GLY A 120 3.62 15.06 -0.25
N GLU A 121 4.73 15.26 0.45
CA GLU A 121 4.90 16.38 1.40
C GLU A 121 4.76 17.75 0.73
N ASP A 122 4.96 17.81 -0.58
CA ASP A 122 4.78 19.01 -1.42
C ASP A 122 3.33 19.23 -1.89
N GLY A 123 2.38 18.42 -1.44
CA GLY A 123 0.96 18.51 -1.80
C GLY A 123 0.66 18.01 -3.22
N LYS A 124 1.64 17.45 -3.93
CA LYS A 124 1.46 16.91 -5.29
C LYS A 124 1.10 15.43 -5.25
N ALA A 125 0.43 14.96 -6.30
CA ALA A 125 0.17 13.54 -6.45
C ALA A 125 1.47 12.75 -6.55
N GLY A 126 1.55 11.66 -5.80
CA GLY A 126 2.74 10.83 -5.68
C GLY A 126 3.75 11.34 -4.66
N VAL A 127 4.54 10.41 -4.13
CA VAL A 127 5.57 10.68 -3.13
C VAL A 127 6.91 10.85 -3.85
N ARG A 128 7.64 11.93 -3.55
CA ARG A 128 8.98 12.14 -4.11
C ARG A 128 9.92 11.04 -3.63
N GLY A 129 10.71 10.49 -4.55
CA GLY A 129 11.65 9.42 -4.26
C GLY A 129 13.05 9.73 -4.77
N ARG A 130 14.03 8.94 -4.30
CA ARG A 130 15.38 8.97 -4.85
C ARG A 130 15.42 8.15 -6.14
N VAL A 131 15.80 8.78 -7.24
CA VAL A 131 15.97 8.08 -8.52
C VAL A 131 17.22 7.20 -8.46
N VAL A 132 17.06 5.91 -8.76
CA VAL A 132 18.16 4.96 -8.88
C VAL A 132 18.18 4.41 -10.30
N SER A 133 19.19 4.84 -11.07
CA SER A 133 19.40 4.39 -12.45
C SER A 133 20.19 3.08 -12.47
N LYS A 134 19.65 2.05 -13.12
CA LYS A 134 20.38 0.81 -13.45
C LYS A 134 21.06 0.88 -14.82
N GLN A 135 20.78 1.92 -15.62
CA GLN A 135 21.33 2.09 -16.97
C GLN A 135 22.86 2.26 -16.96
N GLY A 136 23.43 2.94 -15.95
CA GLY A 136 24.89 3.10 -15.84
C GLY A 136 25.64 1.78 -15.70
N GLN A 137 25.08 0.80 -14.97
CA GLN A 137 25.68 -0.53 -14.86
C GLN A 137 25.62 -1.29 -16.18
N ILE A 138 24.60 -1.07 -17.00
CA ILE A 138 24.47 -1.69 -18.33
C ILE A 138 25.55 -1.13 -19.25
N ILE A 139 25.72 0.20 -19.30
CA ILE A 139 26.75 0.85 -20.12
C ILE A 139 28.16 0.37 -19.71
N ALA A 140 28.46 0.35 -18.41
CA ALA A 140 29.77 -0.10 -17.91
C ALA A 140 30.06 -1.58 -18.26
N LYS A 141 29.05 -2.45 -18.17
CA LYS A 141 29.18 -3.87 -18.57
C LYS A 141 29.37 -4.01 -20.08
N SER A 142 28.68 -3.22 -20.89
CA SER A 142 28.86 -3.22 -22.36
C SER A 142 30.25 -2.75 -22.77
N LEU A 143 30.83 -1.77 -22.06
CA LEU A 143 32.21 -1.36 -22.28
C LEU A 143 33.20 -2.47 -21.92
N MET A 144 33.05 -3.12 -20.77
CA MET A 144 33.93 -4.25 -20.37
C MET A 144 33.85 -5.46 -21.29
N ALA A 145 32.69 -5.74 -21.90
CA ALA A 145 32.52 -6.88 -22.82
C ALA A 145 32.98 -6.59 -24.26
N GLY A 146 33.27 -5.32 -24.59
CA GLY A 146 33.66 -4.87 -25.93
C GLY A 146 35.17 -4.66 -26.13
N PHE A 147 36.00 -4.98 -25.14
CA PHE A 147 37.47 -4.98 -25.22
C PHE A 147 38.02 -6.39 -24.99
#